data_AF-A0A8J5NG57-F1
#
_entry.id   AF-A0A8J5NG57-F1
#
_cell.length_a   1.000
_cell.length_b   1.000
_cell.length_c   1.000
_cell.angle_alpha   90.00
_cell.angle_beta   90.00
_cell.angle_gamma   90.00
#
_symmetry.space_group_name_H-M   'P 1'
#
loop_
_entity.id
_entity.type
_entity.pdbx_description
1 polymer ?
#
loop_
_entity_poly.entity_id
_entity_poly.type
_entity_poly.pdbx_seq_one_letter_code
_entity_poly.pdbx_strand_id
1 'polypeptide(L)'
;MATRRKRPRTRFIEAQDELARSSRPTIVGYNPDSSHNGIPIGSSIGSYDSVLTKANPCIPPAHDPPVHGLRHNSEKRLQIAGNSSEEHYKTFFTMIIGRSKVDAAYRRSNTYGPVRDNGPKSAWLKEVSGENAEKQLQIAQSIGHENFVRQLAVYEEREGFVVAYEFVPMSLSEVVANMNLSGSELATILKQVIGGLLYLEQHGLCHAQLTCSDILINHEGNVKIWGHQYYESQSSAAMVDALCVLTAQLMSGREGIQQPETVSYGRWQDHADFIDFFQQMLAARSDQSHGSTATKCSLERLSRVWPYNRTASWLMRLIFYSTLS
;
A
#
# COMPACT_ATOMS: atom_id res chain seq x y z
N MET A 1 -1.79 63.84 5.26
CA MET A 1 -0.72 62.87 5.52
C MET A 1 -1.34 61.50 5.70
N ALA A 2 -1.24 60.62 4.70
CA ALA A 2 -1.70 59.23 4.77
C ALA A 2 -0.58 58.36 4.20
N THR A 3 -0.01 57.51 5.04
CA THR A 3 1.18 56.69 4.75
C THR A 3 0.79 55.45 3.94
N ARG A 4 1.23 55.42 2.68
CA ARG A 4 1.08 54.32 1.73
C ARG A 4 2.00 53.16 2.13
N ARG A 5 1.45 52.09 2.72
CA ARG A 5 2.18 50.83 2.99
C ARG A 5 2.55 50.15 1.66
N LYS A 6 3.86 50.08 1.35
CA LYS A 6 4.41 49.25 0.27
C LYS A 6 4.37 47.78 0.70
N ARG A 7 3.74 46.91 -0.10
CA ARG A 7 3.88 45.45 0.01
C ARG A 7 5.26 45.02 -0.51
N PRO A 8 5.94 44.04 0.09
CA PRO A 8 7.17 43.47 -0.49
C PRO A 8 6.80 42.58 -1.69
N ARG A 9 7.49 42.78 -2.82
CA ARG A 9 7.47 41.86 -3.96
C ARG A 9 8.28 40.62 -3.58
N THR A 10 7.62 39.47 -3.43
CA THR A 10 8.24 38.16 -3.35
C THR A 10 8.91 37.84 -4.69
N ARG A 11 10.22 37.55 -4.68
CA ARG A 11 10.96 36.99 -5.80
C ARG A 11 10.50 35.53 -5.99
N PHE A 12 9.45 35.35 -6.77
CA PHE A 12 9.26 34.16 -7.59
C PHE A 12 9.68 34.54 -9.00
N ILE A 13 10.30 33.62 -9.73
CA ILE A 13 10.99 33.78 -11.03
C ILE A 13 12.48 34.10 -10.86
N GLU A 14 13.28 33.07 -10.57
CA GLU A 14 14.70 32.98 -10.96
C GLU A 14 15.26 31.54 -10.81
N ALA A 15 14.42 30.50 -10.98
CA ALA A 15 14.86 29.10 -10.97
C ALA A 15 14.65 28.36 -12.31
N GLN A 16 14.04 29.01 -13.30
CA GLN A 16 13.88 28.43 -14.65
C GLN A 16 15.00 28.82 -15.62
N ASP A 17 15.75 29.89 -15.36
CA ASP A 17 16.84 30.34 -16.22
C ASP A 17 18.19 29.63 -15.97
N GLU A 18 18.38 29.03 -14.78
CA GLU A 18 19.58 28.23 -14.50
C GLU A 18 19.51 26.81 -15.09
N LEU A 19 18.30 26.28 -15.33
CA LEU A 19 18.12 25.00 -16.02
C LEU A 19 18.32 25.10 -17.54
N ALA A 20 18.23 26.31 -18.11
CA ALA A 20 18.44 26.55 -19.54
C ALA A 20 19.93 26.73 -19.92
N ARG A 21 20.83 26.87 -18.93
CA ARG A 21 22.29 27.02 -19.15
C ARG A 21 23.12 25.78 -18.82
N SER A 22 22.51 24.71 -18.31
CA SER A 22 23.24 23.45 -18.14
C SER A 22 23.29 22.68 -19.47
N SER A 23 24.49 22.35 -19.91
CA SER A 23 24.74 21.57 -21.11
C SER A 23 23.99 20.25 -21.03
N ARG A 24 23.09 20.02 -22.00
CA ARG A 24 22.35 18.77 -22.18
C ARG A 24 23.32 17.58 -22.12
N PRO A 25 23.05 16.52 -21.32
CA PRO A 25 23.78 15.27 -21.50
C PRO A 25 23.43 14.71 -22.88
N THR A 26 24.46 14.54 -23.71
CA THR A 26 24.39 13.92 -25.03
C THR A 26 23.87 12.48 -24.87
N ILE A 27 22.67 12.22 -25.38
CA ILE A 27 22.22 10.85 -25.64
C ILE A 27 23.12 10.32 -26.75
N VAL A 28 24.09 9.48 -26.40
CA VAL A 28 24.90 8.75 -27.38
C VAL A 28 23.99 7.73 -28.05
N GLY A 29 23.85 7.90 -29.37
CA GLY A 29 23.00 7.09 -30.22
C GLY A 29 23.43 5.63 -30.27
N TYR A 30 22.41 4.79 -30.43
CA TYR A 30 22.49 3.38 -30.80
C TYR A 30 23.31 3.23 -32.09
N ASN A 31 24.40 2.46 -32.06
CA ASN A 31 25.21 2.13 -33.23
C ASN A 31 24.90 0.68 -33.64
N PRO A 32 24.33 0.40 -34.83
CA PRO A 32 23.90 -0.96 -35.20
C PRO A 32 25.02 -1.91 -35.62
N ASP A 33 26.27 -1.44 -35.77
CA ASP A 33 27.34 -2.23 -36.43
C ASP A 33 28.57 -2.46 -35.54
N SER A 34 28.45 -3.22 -34.45
CA SER A 34 29.63 -3.83 -33.81
C SER A 34 29.40 -5.28 -33.37
N SER A 35 30.08 -6.17 -34.09
CA SER A 35 30.14 -7.61 -33.92
C SER A 35 30.98 -8.05 -32.71
N HIS A 36 30.45 -9.04 -31.99
CA HIS A 36 31.12 -10.07 -31.17
C HIS A 36 32.29 -9.67 -30.23
N ASN A 37 32.07 -9.84 -28.92
CA ASN A 37 32.73 -10.90 -28.13
C ASN A 37 32.16 -10.97 -26.70
N GLY A 38 31.78 -12.18 -26.29
CA GLY A 38 31.06 -12.46 -25.05
C GLY A 38 31.89 -12.34 -23.77
N ILE A 39 31.18 -12.19 -22.65
CA ILE A 39 31.71 -12.38 -21.30
C ILE A 39 31.28 -13.79 -20.83
N PRO A 40 32.20 -14.64 -20.35
CA PRO A 40 31.96 -16.05 -20.11
C PRO A 40 31.15 -16.30 -18.81
N ILE A 41 30.24 -17.26 -18.89
CA ILE A 41 29.56 -17.87 -17.75
C ILE A 41 30.51 -18.92 -17.15
N GLY A 42 30.95 -18.67 -15.92
CA GLY A 42 31.72 -19.61 -15.08
C GLY A 42 30.90 -20.05 -13.87
N SER A 43 30.72 -21.36 -13.78
CA SER A 43 29.91 -22.21 -12.90
C SER A 43 30.09 -22.10 -11.37
N SER A 44 28.92 -22.23 -10.70
CA SER A 44 28.62 -22.96 -9.45
C SER A 44 28.85 -22.30 -8.08
N ILE A 45 27.75 -21.99 -7.39
CA ILE A 45 27.40 -22.51 -6.04
C ILE A 45 25.85 -22.52 -5.92
N GLY A 46 25.28 -23.72 -5.74
CA GLY A 46 23.99 -23.95 -5.06
C GLY A 46 22.70 -23.74 -5.86
N SER A 47 22.27 -24.74 -6.62
CA SER A 47 20.90 -24.87 -7.14
C SER A 47 19.88 -24.93 -5.98
N TYR A 48 18.88 -24.06 -6.02
CA TYR A 48 17.77 -24.01 -5.06
C TYR A 48 16.76 -25.19 -5.20
N ASP A 49 16.97 -26.10 -6.16
CA ASP A 49 16.04 -27.21 -6.44
C ASP A 49 16.20 -28.43 -5.52
N SER A 50 17.20 -28.48 -4.64
CA SER A 50 17.41 -29.62 -3.73
C SER A 50 16.65 -29.54 -2.39
N VAL A 51 15.76 -28.56 -2.18
CA VAL A 51 14.99 -28.42 -0.93
C VAL A 51 13.51 -28.81 -1.08
N LEU A 52 13.01 -29.00 -2.30
CA LEU A 52 11.59 -29.29 -2.55
C LEU A 52 11.22 -30.78 -2.69
N THR A 53 12.16 -31.71 -2.49
CA THR A 53 11.91 -33.16 -2.66
C THR A 53 11.83 -33.98 -1.36
N LYS A 54 11.68 -33.33 -0.19
CA LYS A 54 11.47 -34.03 1.10
C LYS A 54 10.23 -33.60 1.89
N ALA A 55 9.17 -33.16 1.21
CA ALA A 55 7.86 -32.99 1.83
C ALA A 55 6.86 -33.96 1.19
N ASN A 56 6.73 -35.16 1.76
CA ASN A 56 5.63 -36.06 1.45
C ASN A 56 4.35 -35.49 2.12
N PRO A 57 3.20 -35.44 1.43
CA PRO A 57 2.00 -34.78 1.92
C PRO A 57 1.18 -35.73 2.80
N CYS A 58 1.26 -35.57 4.12
CA CYS A 58 0.20 -36.03 5.02
C CYS A 58 -0.82 -34.90 5.13
N ILE A 59 -1.94 -35.03 4.40
CA ILE A 59 -3.13 -34.20 4.56
C ILE A 59 -3.81 -34.64 5.88
N PRO A 60 -3.93 -33.80 6.92
CA PRO A 60 -4.86 -34.07 8.00
C PRO A 60 -6.29 -33.74 7.54
N PRO A 61 -7.32 -34.42 8.05
CA PRO A 61 -8.70 -34.08 7.73
C PRO A 61 -9.04 -32.67 8.21
N ALA A 62 -9.93 -32.01 7.49
CA ALA A 62 -10.48 -30.71 7.80
C ALA A 62 -11.08 -30.70 9.23
N HIS A 63 -10.36 -30.11 10.16
CA HIS A 63 -10.93 -29.55 11.38
C HIS A 63 -10.86 -28.04 11.24
N ASP A 64 -11.99 -27.39 11.52
CA ASP A 64 -12.14 -25.94 11.47
C ASP A 64 -10.97 -25.22 12.13
N PRO A 65 -10.44 -24.14 11.54
CA PRO A 65 -9.35 -23.40 12.14
C PRO A 65 -9.80 -22.89 13.52
N PRO A 66 -8.96 -22.98 14.56
CA PRO A 66 -9.31 -22.40 15.83
C PRO A 66 -9.50 -20.90 15.62
N VAL A 67 -10.67 -20.40 16.01
CA VAL A 67 -10.96 -18.97 16.08
C VAL A 67 -10.06 -18.39 17.17
N HIS A 68 -8.83 -18.05 16.80
CA HIS A 68 -7.99 -17.16 17.57
C HIS A 68 -8.53 -15.75 17.37
N GLY A 69 -9.62 -15.44 18.07
CA GLY A 69 -9.89 -14.05 18.43
C GLY A 69 -8.63 -13.48 19.07
N LEU A 70 -8.30 -12.23 18.77
CA LEU A 70 -7.28 -11.49 19.49
C LEU A 70 -7.51 -11.74 20.99
N ARG A 71 -6.62 -12.53 21.61
CA ARG A 71 -6.48 -12.46 23.06
C ARG A 71 -6.28 -10.98 23.37
N HIS A 72 -7.10 -10.41 24.24
CA HIS A 72 -6.86 -9.09 24.80
C HIS A 72 -5.43 -9.08 25.34
N ASN A 73 -4.51 -8.58 24.52
CA ASN A 73 -3.09 -8.58 24.81
C ASN A 73 -2.78 -7.23 25.46
N SER A 74 -3.46 -6.95 26.57
CA SER A 74 -3.25 -5.76 27.40
C SER A 74 -1.83 -5.66 28.00
N GLU A 75 -0.93 -6.56 27.60
CA GLU A 75 0.41 -6.73 28.17
C GLU A 75 1.56 -6.58 27.15
N LYS A 76 1.31 -6.50 25.83
CA LYS A 76 2.40 -6.20 24.88
C LYS A 76 2.61 -4.70 24.77
N ARG A 77 3.61 -4.21 25.53
CA ARG A 77 4.11 -2.83 25.41
C ARG A 77 4.63 -2.57 24.00
N LEU A 78 4.52 -1.30 23.56
CA LEU A 78 5.09 -0.82 22.32
C LEU A 78 6.58 -1.18 22.25
N GLN A 79 7.00 -1.82 21.16
CA GLN A 79 8.40 -2.17 20.95
C GLN A 79 9.11 -0.95 20.37
N ILE A 80 10.03 -0.39 21.16
CA ILE A 80 10.83 0.79 20.80
C ILE A 80 12.22 0.32 20.36
N ALA A 81 12.66 0.85 19.22
CA ALA A 81 13.93 0.60 18.56
C ALA A 81 15.11 1.35 19.19
N GLY A 82 14.82 2.48 19.83
CA GLY A 82 15.80 3.41 20.41
C GLY A 82 15.20 4.79 20.58
N ASN A 83 16.03 5.74 20.99
CA ASN A 83 15.60 7.10 21.34
C ASN A 83 15.89 8.14 20.25
N SER A 84 16.44 7.70 19.12
CA SER A 84 16.70 8.56 17.97
C SER A 84 16.70 7.75 16.68
N SER A 85 15.87 8.16 15.74
CA SER A 85 15.85 7.60 14.39
C SER A 85 17.13 7.90 13.60
N GLU A 86 17.82 9.00 13.91
CA GLU A 86 19.05 9.44 13.24
C GLU A 86 20.24 8.49 13.45
N GLU A 87 20.19 7.69 14.53
CA GLU A 87 21.18 6.64 14.81
C GLU A 87 21.17 5.60 13.68
N HIS A 88 20.00 5.26 13.14
CA HIS A 88 19.83 4.20 12.13
C HIS A 88 19.58 4.73 10.71
N TYR A 89 19.02 5.93 10.59
CA TYR A 89 18.58 6.49 9.32
C TYR A 89 19.24 7.84 9.04
N LYS A 90 19.32 8.18 7.75
CA LYS A 90 19.65 9.52 7.28
C LYS A 90 18.60 9.97 6.27
N THR A 91 17.97 11.11 6.54
CA THR A 91 16.95 11.71 5.69
C THR A 91 17.59 12.47 4.53
N PHE A 92 16.80 12.69 3.47
CA PHE A 92 17.26 13.43 2.28
C PHE A 92 16.26 14.46 1.77
N PHE A 93 14.98 14.11 1.63
CA PHE A 93 13.92 15.08 1.37
C PHE A 93 12.62 14.69 2.05
N THR A 94 11.77 15.70 2.26
CA THR A 94 10.39 15.54 2.69
C THR A 94 9.47 15.51 1.48
N MET A 95 8.46 14.65 1.51
CA MET A 95 7.38 14.66 0.51
C MET A 95 6.02 14.37 1.16
N ILE A 96 4.98 14.50 0.35
CA ILE A 96 3.63 14.08 0.71
C ILE A 96 3.30 12.85 -0.13
N ILE A 97 2.87 11.78 0.53
CA ILE A 97 2.34 10.57 -0.11
C ILE A 97 0.89 10.43 0.32
N GLY A 98 -0.02 10.51 -0.66
CA GLY A 98 -1.44 10.67 -0.38
C GLY A 98 -1.67 11.90 0.51
N ARG A 99 -2.01 11.66 1.79
CA ARG A 99 -2.23 12.71 2.80
C ARG A 99 -1.19 12.71 3.93
N SER A 100 -0.14 11.90 3.85
CA SER A 100 0.91 11.81 4.86
C SER A 100 2.14 12.59 4.44
N LYS A 101 2.57 13.54 5.28
CA LYS A 101 3.92 14.13 5.21
C LYS A 101 4.92 13.09 5.74
N VAL A 102 5.95 12.79 4.96
CA VAL A 102 6.98 11.80 5.28
C VAL A 102 8.36 12.29 4.85
N ASP A 103 9.37 11.86 5.60
CA ASP A 103 10.75 12.03 5.21
C ASP A 103 11.28 10.77 4.57
N ALA A 104 11.81 10.95 3.38
CA ALA A 104 12.52 9.92 2.66
C ALA A 104 13.86 9.69 3.37
N ALA A 105 14.16 8.44 3.73
CA ALA A 105 15.39 8.11 4.45
C ALA A 105 16.07 6.85 3.91
N TYR A 106 17.39 6.79 4.05
CA TYR A 106 18.16 5.57 3.86
C TYR A 106 18.76 5.08 5.18
N ARG A 107 18.87 3.76 5.29
CA ARG A 107 19.51 3.12 6.43
C ARG A 107 21.03 3.29 6.36
N ARG A 108 21.65 3.64 7.49
CA ARG A 108 23.10 3.74 7.62
C ARG A 108 23.75 2.35 7.55
N SER A 109 24.92 2.24 6.96
CA SER A 109 25.58 0.96 6.64
C SER A 109 26.25 0.26 7.83
N ASN A 110 26.53 0.97 8.92
CA ASN A 110 27.34 0.49 10.05
C ASN A 110 26.54 0.37 11.36
N THR A 111 25.21 0.33 11.29
CA THR A 111 24.37 0.35 12.49
C THR A 111 23.81 -1.02 12.78
N TYR A 112 24.24 -1.62 13.89
CA TYR A 112 23.52 -2.73 14.52
C TYR A 112 22.18 -2.17 15.00
N GLY A 113 21.08 -2.55 14.35
CA GLY A 113 19.76 -2.01 14.64
C GLY A 113 18.66 -3.06 14.55
N PRO A 114 17.43 -2.71 14.94
CA PRO A 114 16.28 -3.62 14.92
C PRO A 114 15.86 -4.04 13.51
N VAL A 115 16.37 -3.34 12.48
CA VAL A 115 16.19 -3.69 11.08
C VAL A 115 17.35 -4.58 10.66
N ARG A 116 17.08 -5.90 10.54
CA ARG A 116 18.04 -6.95 10.09
C ARG A 116 19.04 -6.43 9.06
N ASP A 117 20.32 -6.77 9.12
CA ASP A 117 21.36 -6.25 8.20
C ASP A 117 21.04 -6.41 6.69
N ASN A 118 20.19 -7.37 6.33
CA ASN A 118 19.68 -7.55 4.95
C ASN A 118 18.32 -6.86 4.66
N GLY A 119 17.86 -6.00 5.57
CA GLY A 119 16.61 -5.24 5.47
C GLY A 119 16.63 -4.14 4.42
N PRO A 120 15.45 -3.57 4.10
CA PRO A 120 15.33 -2.55 3.07
C PRO A 120 16.24 -1.36 3.36
N LYS A 121 16.96 -0.91 2.33
CA LYS A 121 17.88 0.24 2.43
C LYS A 121 17.15 1.57 2.53
N SER A 122 15.91 1.63 2.06
CA SER A 122 15.08 2.85 2.03
C SER A 122 13.87 2.70 2.95
N ALA A 123 13.48 3.79 3.58
CA ALA A 123 12.33 3.86 4.48
C ALA A 123 11.64 5.23 4.39
N TRP A 124 10.38 5.26 4.81
CA TRP A 124 9.66 6.49 5.14
C TRP A 124 9.75 6.73 6.64
N LEU A 125 10.26 7.89 7.05
CA LEU A 125 10.14 8.35 8.43
C LEU A 125 8.92 9.26 8.55
N LYS A 126 8.14 9.04 9.61
CA LYS A 126 6.97 9.85 9.92
C LYS A 126 6.93 10.13 11.42
N GLU A 127 6.78 11.40 11.76
CA GLU A 127 6.47 11.83 13.12
C GLU A 127 5.04 11.43 13.49
N VAL A 128 4.89 10.87 14.68
CA VAL A 128 3.61 10.46 15.26
C VAL A 128 3.56 10.95 16.70
N SER A 129 2.57 11.80 16.99
CA SER A 129 2.38 12.39 18.31
C SER A 129 0.89 12.45 18.67
N GLY A 130 0.58 12.81 19.92
CA GLY A 130 -0.78 12.90 20.45
C GLY A 130 -1.12 11.81 21.47
N GLU A 131 -2.22 12.00 22.19
CA GLU A 131 -2.60 11.20 23.36
C GLU A 131 -2.75 9.70 23.07
N ASN A 132 -3.17 9.35 21.85
CA ASN A 132 -3.38 7.96 21.44
C ASN A 132 -2.22 7.37 20.61
N ALA A 133 -1.11 8.10 20.43
CA ALA A 133 -0.01 7.69 19.56
C ALA A 133 0.54 6.31 19.94
N GLU A 134 0.86 6.09 21.22
CA GLU A 134 1.42 4.82 21.67
C GLU A 134 0.47 3.64 21.38
N LYS A 135 -0.82 3.78 21.70
CA LYS A 135 -1.84 2.77 21.43
C LYS A 135 -1.97 2.48 19.94
N GLN A 136 -1.98 3.52 19.10
CA GLN A 136 -2.09 3.35 17.65
C GLN A 136 -0.86 2.67 17.05
N LEU A 137 0.33 2.95 17.58
CA LEU A 137 1.56 2.27 17.19
C LEU A 137 1.60 0.83 17.67
N GLN A 138 1.07 0.52 18.85
CA GLN A 138 0.92 -0.87 19.32
C GLN A 138 -0.02 -1.68 18.41
N ILE A 139 -1.14 -1.09 17.99
CA ILE A 139 -2.04 -1.71 17.01
C ILE A 139 -1.28 -1.94 15.70
N ALA A 140 -0.58 -0.93 15.18
CA ALA A 140 0.20 -1.05 13.95
C ALA A 140 1.26 -2.15 14.02
N GLN A 141 1.93 -2.33 15.16
CA GLN A 141 2.91 -3.41 15.38
C GLN A 141 2.29 -4.80 15.41
N SER A 142 1.04 -4.91 15.83
CA SER A 142 0.33 -6.19 15.87
C SER A 142 -0.14 -6.67 14.50
N ILE A 143 -0.16 -5.78 13.50
CA ILE A 143 -0.60 -6.10 12.13
C ILE A 143 0.51 -6.83 11.39
N GLY A 144 0.24 -8.09 11.05
CA GLY A 144 1.16 -8.99 10.36
C GLY A 144 0.58 -9.50 9.04
N HIS A 145 0.27 -8.61 8.10
CA HIS A 145 -0.35 -8.96 6.83
C HIS A 145 0.26 -8.18 5.65
N GLU A 146 0.40 -8.82 4.49
CA GLU A 146 1.16 -8.29 3.35
C GLU A 146 0.58 -6.99 2.76
N ASN A 147 -0.75 -6.85 2.83
CA ASN A 147 -1.48 -5.70 2.34
C ASN A 147 -1.52 -4.52 3.32
N PHE A 148 -0.61 -4.46 4.28
CA PHE A 148 -0.42 -3.29 5.15
C PHE A 148 0.98 -2.73 4.98
N VAL A 149 1.10 -1.42 5.15
CA VAL A 149 2.41 -0.76 5.22
C VAL A 149 3.09 -1.21 6.51
N ARG A 150 4.20 -1.92 6.35
CA ARG A 150 4.97 -2.51 7.44
C ARG A 150 5.71 -1.43 8.21
N GLN A 151 5.50 -1.46 9.52
CA GLN A 151 6.33 -0.72 10.46
C GLN A 151 7.67 -1.43 10.63
N LEU A 152 8.78 -0.73 10.34
CA LEU A 152 10.14 -1.25 10.44
C LEU A 152 10.73 -1.04 11.83
N ALA A 153 10.50 0.14 12.42
CA ALA A 153 11.03 0.55 13.71
C ALA A 153 10.24 1.74 14.26
N VAL A 154 10.15 1.85 15.59
CA VAL A 154 9.56 2.99 16.30
C VAL A 154 10.60 3.58 17.23
N TYR A 155 10.82 4.88 17.15
CA TYR A 155 11.75 5.60 18.00
C TYR A 155 10.97 6.52 18.92
N GLU A 156 11.29 6.50 20.21
CA GLU A 156 10.74 7.44 21.17
C GLU A 156 11.67 8.67 21.22
N GLU A 157 11.20 9.78 20.68
CA GLU A 157 11.94 11.04 20.63
C GLU A 157 11.26 12.08 21.54
N ARG A 158 11.89 13.24 21.74
CA ARG A 158 11.45 14.20 22.78
C ARG A 158 9.99 14.65 22.65
N GLU A 159 9.48 14.76 21.43
CA GLU A 159 8.15 15.31 21.12
C GLU A 159 7.14 14.25 20.68
N GLY A 160 7.43 12.96 20.93
CA GLY A 160 6.57 11.84 20.57
C GLY A 160 7.36 10.69 19.94
N PHE A 161 6.88 10.18 18.81
CA PHE A 161 7.51 9.06 18.13
C PHE A 161 7.94 9.44 16.72
N VAL A 162 9.07 8.89 16.28
CA VAL A 162 9.43 8.81 14.86
C VAL A 162 9.32 7.36 14.45
N VAL A 163 8.62 7.10 13.34
CA VAL A 163 8.36 5.74 12.90
C VAL A 163 8.92 5.54 11.51
N ALA A 164 9.74 4.50 11.36
CA ALA A 164 10.22 4.04 10.07
C ALA A 164 9.23 3.03 9.48
N TYR A 165 8.73 3.31 8.28
CA TYR A 165 7.89 2.43 7.48
C TYR A 165 8.65 1.91 6.26
N GLU A 166 8.20 0.79 5.72
CA GLU A 166 8.68 0.34 4.42
C GLU A 166 8.43 1.38 3.33
N PHE A 167 9.32 1.42 2.34
CA PHE A 167 9.22 2.35 1.23
C PHE A 167 8.16 1.90 0.22
N VAL A 168 7.04 2.62 0.17
CA VAL A 168 5.99 2.47 -0.85
C VAL A 168 5.76 3.84 -1.50
N PRO A 169 6.05 4.02 -2.80
CA PRO A 169 6.26 5.35 -3.38
C PRO A 169 5.00 6.09 -3.83
N MET A 170 3.87 5.41 -4.00
CA MET A 170 2.69 6.00 -4.65
C MET A 170 1.41 5.68 -3.91
N SER A 171 0.49 6.65 -3.84
CA SER A 171 -0.87 6.46 -3.32
C SER A 171 -1.89 6.31 -4.46
N LEU A 172 -3.04 5.69 -4.18
CA LEU A 172 -4.14 5.62 -5.15
C LEU A 172 -4.70 7.00 -5.48
N SER A 173 -4.60 8.00 -4.60
CA SER A 173 -4.97 9.38 -4.94
C SER A 173 -4.16 9.92 -6.13
N GLU A 174 -2.86 9.62 -6.17
CA GLU A 174 -1.99 10.00 -7.29
C GLU A 174 -2.30 9.17 -8.55
N VAL A 175 -2.69 7.89 -8.39
CA VAL A 175 -3.10 7.02 -9.50
C VAL A 175 -4.42 7.48 -10.11
N VAL A 176 -5.44 7.72 -9.31
CA VAL A 176 -6.78 8.17 -9.75
C VAL A 176 -6.68 9.46 -10.56
N ALA A 177 -5.81 10.39 -10.15
CA ALA A 177 -5.65 11.67 -10.82
C ALA A 177 -4.92 11.57 -12.18
N ASN A 178 -4.11 10.53 -12.41
CA ASN A 178 -3.12 10.52 -13.50
C ASN A 178 -3.15 9.27 -14.39
N MET A 179 -3.88 8.22 -14.01
CA MET A 179 -3.81 6.91 -14.68
C MET A 179 -5.18 6.36 -15.04
N ASN A 180 -5.22 5.77 -16.23
CA ASN A 180 -6.35 5.02 -16.73
C ASN A 180 -6.18 3.54 -16.43
N LEU A 181 -6.69 3.08 -15.28
CA LEU A 181 -6.66 1.68 -14.89
C LEU A 181 -7.49 0.79 -15.82
N SER A 182 -6.95 -0.34 -16.25
CA SER A 182 -7.69 -1.42 -16.91
C SER A 182 -8.59 -2.18 -15.92
N GLY A 183 -9.53 -2.96 -16.45
CA GLY A 183 -10.35 -3.89 -15.64
C GLY A 183 -9.52 -4.82 -14.78
N SER A 184 -8.44 -5.39 -15.32
CA SER A 184 -7.55 -6.31 -14.58
C SER A 184 -6.73 -5.63 -13.48
N GLU A 185 -6.28 -4.39 -13.71
CA GLU A 185 -5.50 -3.64 -12.70
C GLU A 185 -6.41 -3.20 -11.55
N LEU A 186 -7.56 -2.62 -11.87
CA LEU A 186 -8.56 -2.24 -10.86
C LEU A 186 -9.01 -3.46 -10.05
N ALA A 187 -9.23 -4.58 -10.74
CA ALA A 187 -9.51 -5.85 -10.11
C ALA A 187 -8.41 -6.21 -9.09
N THR A 188 -7.16 -6.29 -9.54
CA THR A 188 -6.02 -6.68 -8.70
C THR A 188 -5.87 -5.77 -7.47
N ILE A 189 -6.13 -4.47 -7.64
CA ILE A 189 -6.09 -3.50 -6.55
C ILE A 189 -7.17 -3.81 -5.51
N LEU A 190 -8.44 -3.91 -5.92
CA LEU A 190 -9.55 -4.12 -5.01
C LEU A 190 -9.46 -5.46 -4.28
N LYS A 191 -8.99 -6.52 -4.95
CA LYS A 191 -8.77 -7.83 -4.31
C LYS A 191 -7.84 -7.71 -3.10
N GLN A 192 -6.71 -7.01 -3.27
CA GLN A 192 -5.74 -6.81 -2.20
C GLN A 192 -6.27 -5.89 -1.08
N VAL A 193 -7.01 -4.83 -1.43
CA VAL A 193 -7.68 -3.96 -0.44
C VAL A 193 -8.68 -4.78 0.38
N ILE A 194 -9.55 -5.55 -0.26
CA ILE A 194 -10.55 -6.41 0.43
C ILE A 194 -9.84 -7.42 1.34
N GLY A 195 -8.74 -8.03 0.89
CA GLY A 195 -7.94 -8.94 1.71
C GLY A 195 -7.45 -8.27 3.00
N GLY A 196 -6.92 -7.05 2.90
CA GLY A 196 -6.53 -6.27 4.07
C GLY A 196 -7.69 -5.89 5.00
N LEU A 197 -8.84 -5.47 4.45
CA LEU A 197 -10.01 -5.12 5.26
C LEU A 197 -10.60 -6.33 5.99
N LEU A 198 -10.62 -7.50 5.34
CA LEU A 198 -11.00 -8.77 5.98
C LEU A 198 -10.05 -9.13 7.12
N TYR A 199 -8.74 -8.90 6.94
CA TYR A 199 -7.77 -9.10 8.02
C TYR A 199 -8.09 -8.21 9.23
N LEU A 200 -8.37 -6.92 9.05
CA LEU A 200 -8.76 -6.03 10.16
C LEU A 200 -10.01 -6.56 10.87
N GLU A 201 -11.05 -6.90 10.11
CA GLU A 201 -12.31 -7.37 10.67
C GLU A 201 -12.13 -8.66 11.49
N GLN A 202 -11.34 -9.62 10.99
CA GLN A 202 -11.00 -10.85 11.72
C GLN A 202 -10.27 -10.58 13.04
N HIS A 203 -9.55 -9.46 13.11
CA HIS A 203 -8.85 -9.00 14.30
C HIS A 203 -9.69 -7.99 15.12
N GLY A 204 -10.99 -7.84 14.84
CA GLY A 204 -11.86 -6.92 15.60
C GLY A 204 -11.48 -5.44 15.45
N LEU A 205 -10.85 -5.10 14.32
CA LEU A 205 -10.43 -3.75 13.96
C LEU A 205 -11.16 -3.30 12.69
N CYS A 206 -11.21 -1.99 12.49
CA CYS A 206 -11.63 -1.38 11.24
C CYS A 206 -10.77 -0.16 10.91
N HIS A 207 -10.71 0.23 9.64
CA HIS A 207 -10.13 1.50 9.22
C HIS A 207 -11.24 2.57 9.12
N ALA A 208 -11.32 3.47 10.10
CA ALA A 208 -12.45 4.41 10.25
C ALA A 208 -12.51 5.52 9.18
N GLN A 209 -11.37 5.88 8.57
CA GLN A 209 -11.27 6.95 7.58
C GLN A 209 -10.55 6.51 6.30
N LEU A 210 -10.90 5.34 5.76
CA LEU A 210 -10.20 4.78 4.60
C LEU A 210 -10.46 5.62 3.34
N THR A 211 -9.41 6.05 2.67
CA THR A 211 -9.47 6.81 1.41
C THR A 211 -8.45 6.32 0.39
N CYS A 212 -8.52 6.78 -0.87
CA CYS A 212 -7.50 6.54 -1.89
C CYS A 212 -6.09 6.99 -1.45
N SER A 213 -5.99 8.01 -0.57
CA SER A 213 -4.72 8.48 -0.02
C SER A 213 -4.08 7.53 1.00
N ASP A 214 -4.86 6.60 1.54
CA ASP A 214 -4.39 5.59 2.50
C ASP A 214 -4.09 4.25 1.82
N ILE A 215 -4.36 4.10 0.52
CA ILE A 215 -3.99 2.91 -0.23
C ILE A 215 -2.75 3.23 -1.07
N LEU A 216 -1.66 2.53 -0.79
CA LEU A 216 -0.39 2.68 -1.49
C LEU A 216 -0.11 1.52 -2.43
N ILE A 217 0.71 1.77 -3.44
CA ILE A 217 1.14 0.78 -4.42
C ILE A 217 2.66 0.84 -4.58
N ASN A 218 3.31 -0.33 -4.56
CA ASN A 218 4.73 -0.45 -4.86
C ASN A 218 5.00 -0.71 -6.36
N HIS A 219 6.27 -0.69 -6.75
CA HIS A 219 6.69 -0.92 -8.15
C HIS A 219 6.40 -2.33 -8.68
N GLU A 220 6.06 -3.28 -7.80
CA GLU A 220 5.69 -4.65 -8.15
C GLU A 220 4.16 -4.81 -8.31
N GLY A 221 3.38 -3.75 -8.07
CA GLY A 221 1.91 -3.79 -8.09
C GLY A 221 1.27 -4.31 -6.80
N ASN A 222 2.05 -4.44 -5.72
CA ASN A 222 1.54 -4.83 -4.41
C ASN A 222 0.86 -3.64 -3.73
N VAL A 223 -0.36 -3.85 -3.27
CA VAL A 223 -1.19 -2.85 -2.60
C VAL A 223 -1.02 -2.94 -1.09
N LYS A 224 -0.87 -1.77 -0.45
CA LYS A 224 -0.64 -1.64 0.98
C LYS A 224 -1.53 -0.58 1.59
N ILE A 225 -2.32 -0.97 2.59
CA ILE A 225 -3.15 -0.09 3.40
C ILE A 225 -2.25 0.61 4.43
N TRP A 226 -2.30 1.93 4.43
CA TRP A 226 -1.68 2.81 5.41
C TRP A 226 -2.73 3.46 6.32
N GLY A 227 -2.36 4.51 7.07
CA GLY A 227 -3.31 5.24 7.90
C GLY A 227 -3.58 4.59 9.26
N HIS A 228 -2.59 3.94 9.88
CA HIS A 228 -2.77 3.22 11.14
C HIS A 228 -3.40 4.06 12.28
N GLN A 229 -3.24 5.38 12.26
CA GLN A 229 -3.89 6.28 13.21
C GLN A 229 -5.43 6.26 13.17
N TYR A 230 -6.03 5.65 12.14
CA TYR A 230 -7.48 5.48 11.96
C TYR A 230 -7.95 4.05 12.25
N TYR A 231 -7.08 3.20 12.79
CA TYR A 231 -7.48 1.87 13.22
C TYR A 231 -8.21 1.96 14.56
N GLU A 232 -9.41 1.42 14.58
CA GLU A 232 -10.29 1.49 15.73
C GLU A 232 -11.04 0.17 15.91
N SER A 233 -11.42 -0.13 17.15
CA SER A 233 -12.34 -1.22 17.46
C SER A 233 -13.77 -0.73 17.25
N GLN A 234 -14.25 -0.74 16.00
CA GLN A 234 -15.64 -0.40 15.65
C GLN A 234 -16.25 -1.38 14.64
N SER A 235 -17.49 -1.08 14.22
CA SER A 235 -18.22 -1.82 13.19
C SER A 235 -17.55 -1.71 11.82
N SER A 236 -17.50 -2.83 11.10
CA SER A 236 -16.98 -2.90 9.74
C SER A 236 -17.85 -2.18 8.69
N ALA A 237 -19.05 -1.70 9.07
CA ALA A 237 -19.96 -0.98 8.17
C ALA A 237 -19.29 0.22 7.47
N ALA A 238 -18.51 0.99 8.21
CA ALA A 238 -17.76 2.13 7.69
C ALA A 238 -16.74 1.71 6.61
N MET A 239 -16.15 0.52 6.72
CA MET A 239 -15.20 0.02 5.73
C MET A 239 -15.87 -0.36 4.40
N VAL A 240 -17.10 -0.91 4.44
CA VAL A 240 -17.84 -1.24 3.21
C VAL A 240 -18.26 0.02 2.46
N ASP A 241 -18.74 1.04 3.16
CA ASP A 241 -19.06 2.33 2.54
C ASP A 241 -17.80 2.97 1.93
N ALA A 242 -16.69 3.01 2.68
CA ALA A 242 -15.42 3.51 2.18
C ALA A 242 -14.91 2.73 0.95
N LEU A 243 -15.08 1.41 0.92
CA LEU A 243 -14.72 0.58 -0.23
C LEU A 243 -15.58 0.91 -1.47
N CYS A 244 -16.88 1.18 -1.29
CA CYS A 244 -17.76 1.61 -2.39
C CYS A 244 -17.30 2.96 -2.95
N VAL A 245 -17.01 3.93 -2.09
CA VAL A 245 -16.51 5.26 -2.47
C VAL A 245 -15.16 5.16 -3.18
N LEU A 246 -14.22 4.38 -2.65
CA LEU A 246 -12.91 4.15 -3.25
C LEU A 246 -13.03 3.52 -4.64
N THR A 247 -13.87 2.50 -4.78
CA THR A 247 -14.11 1.83 -6.07
C THR A 247 -14.70 2.80 -7.08
N ALA A 248 -15.66 3.62 -6.66
CA ALA A 248 -16.27 4.64 -7.51
C ALA A 248 -15.25 5.66 -8.05
N GLN A 249 -14.34 6.13 -7.20
CA GLN A 249 -13.28 7.07 -7.59
C GLN A 249 -12.33 6.45 -8.60
N LEU A 250 -11.90 5.20 -8.38
CA LEU A 250 -11.05 4.47 -9.31
C LEU A 250 -11.75 4.22 -10.66
N MET A 251 -13.02 3.82 -10.63
CA MET A 251 -13.82 3.61 -11.84
C MET A 251 -13.96 4.87 -12.68
N SER A 252 -14.08 6.00 -12.01
CA SER A 252 -14.30 7.29 -12.66
C SER A 252 -13.00 8.01 -13.04
N GLY A 253 -11.86 7.57 -12.52
CA GLY A 253 -10.58 8.28 -12.67
C GLY A 253 -10.63 9.71 -12.09
N ARG A 254 -11.42 9.92 -11.02
CA ARG A 254 -11.53 11.22 -10.37
C ARG A 254 -11.77 11.07 -8.87
N GLU A 255 -11.15 11.96 -8.10
CA GLU A 255 -11.40 12.08 -6.67
C GLU A 255 -12.70 12.84 -6.36
N GLY A 256 -13.07 12.88 -5.09
CA GLY A 256 -14.19 13.70 -4.61
C GLY A 256 -15.59 13.11 -4.83
N ILE A 257 -15.68 11.90 -5.39
CA ILE A 257 -16.94 11.16 -5.45
C ILE A 257 -17.31 10.75 -4.03
N GLN A 258 -18.48 11.20 -3.55
CA GLN A 258 -19.08 10.78 -2.27
C GLN A 258 -20.31 9.90 -2.46
N GLN A 259 -20.95 9.97 -3.62
CA GLN A 259 -22.12 9.19 -3.99
C GLN A 259 -21.72 8.14 -5.03
N PRO A 260 -21.30 6.93 -4.61
CA PRO A 260 -20.75 5.92 -5.51
C PRO A 260 -21.78 5.40 -6.55
N GLU A 261 -23.08 5.57 -6.30
CA GLU A 261 -24.17 5.29 -7.27
C GLU A 261 -24.16 6.21 -8.50
N THR A 262 -23.42 7.32 -8.49
CA THR A 262 -23.34 8.28 -9.61
C THR A 262 -22.29 7.92 -10.66
N VAL A 263 -21.56 6.82 -10.47
CA VAL A 263 -20.49 6.38 -11.37
C VAL A 263 -21.06 5.99 -12.73
N SER A 264 -20.42 6.47 -13.80
CA SER A 264 -20.76 6.06 -15.17
C SER A 264 -20.05 4.77 -15.54
N TYR A 265 -20.82 3.82 -16.08
CA TYR A 265 -20.29 2.54 -16.57
C TYR A 265 -19.82 2.57 -18.03
N GLY A 266 -19.89 3.72 -18.71
CA GLY A 266 -19.61 3.81 -20.15
C GLY A 266 -18.24 3.24 -20.56
N ARG A 267 -17.21 3.45 -19.75
CA ARG A 267 -15.86 2.89 -19.96
C ARG A 267 -15.75 1.40 -19.65
N TRP A 268 -16.66 0.87 -18.84
CA TRP A 268 -16.61 -0.47 -18.26
C TRP A 268 -17.56 -1.46 -18.94
N GLN A 269 -18.17 -1.07 -20.07
CA GLN A 269 -19.18 -1.89 -20.77
C GLN A 269 -18.66 -3.28 -21.16
N ASP A 270 -17.39 -3.39 -21.53
CA ASP A 270 -16.73 -4.66 -21.85
C ASP A 270 -16.32 -5.48 -20.61
N HIS A 271 -16.60 -4.96 -19.41
CA HIS A 271 -16.28 -5.55 -18.13
C HIS A 271 -17.54 -5.78 -17.29
N ALA A 272 -18.52 -6.49 -17.86
CA ALA A 272 -19.82 -6.75 -17.23
C ALA A 272 -19.71 -7.36 -15.82
N ASP A 273 -18.79 -8.30 -15.60
CA ASP A 273 -18.59 -8.91 -14.28
C ASP A 273 -18.13 -7.90 -13.22
N PHE A 274 -17.38 -6.88 -13.64
CA PHE A 274 -16.90 -5.82 -12.75
C PHE A 274 -18.03 -4.82 -12.40
N ILE A 275 -18.90 -4.51 -13.37
CA ILE A 275 -20.11 -3.72 -13.13
C ILE A 275 -21.02 -4.46 -12.14
N ASP A 276 -21.27 -5.76 -12.37
CA ASP A 276 -22.10 -6.59 -11.49
C ASP A 276 -21.51 -6.66 -10.08
N PHE A 277 -20.19 -6.89 -9.97
CA PHE A 277 -19.49 -6.85 -8.69
C PHE A 277 -19.70 -5.53 -7.94
N PHE A 278 -19.53 -4.39 -8.61
CA PHE A 278 -19.72 -3.09 -7.98
C PHE A 278 -21.20 -2.85 -7.59
N GLN A 279 -22.16 -3.29 -8.41
CA GLN A 279 -23.58 -3.24 -8.05
C GLN A 279 -23.89 -4.09 -6.81
N GLN A 280 -23.28 -5.27 -6.68
CA GLN A 280 -23.39 -6.09 -5.47
C GLN A 280 -22.79 -5.41 -4.24
N MET A 281 -21.68 -4.68 -4.38
CA MET A 281 -21.13 -3.86 -3.29
C MET A 281 -22.12 -2.78 -2.84
N LEU A 282 -22.75 -2.07 -3.79
CA LEU A 282 -23.74 -1.02 -3.49
C LEU A 282 -25.00 -1.59 -2.82
N ALA A 283 -25.44 -2.78 -3.24
CA ALA A 283 -26.55 -3.49 -2.61
C ALA A 283 -26.19 -3.90 -1.17
N ALA A 284 -25.00 -4.49 -0.98
CA ALA A 284 -24.49 -4.88 0.33
C ALA A 284 -24.33 -3.69 1.29
N ARG A 285 -24.02 -2.49 0.78
CA ARG A 285 -24.02 -1.24 1.55
C ARG A 285 -25.40 -0.86 2.05
N SER A 286 -26.45 -1.07 1.24
CA SER A 286 -27.83 -0.69 1.56
C SER A 286 -28.46 -1.60 2.63
N ASP A 287 -28.04 -2.87 2.68
CA ASP A 287 -28.50 -3.88 3.65
C ASP A 287 -27.87 -3.74 5.06
N GLN A 288 -26.86 -2.87 5.22
CA GLN A 288 -26.16 -2.62 6.50
C GLN A 288 -27.04 -1.99 7.59
N SER A 289 -28.27 -1.60 7.26
CA SER A 289 -29.27 -1.08 8.18
C SER A 289 -29.69 -2.07 9.30
N HIS A 290 -29.26 -3.34 9.24
CA HIS A 290 -29.65 -4.40 10.18
C HIS A 290 -28.53 -5.08 11.01
N GLY A 291 -27.30 -4.54 11.09
CA GLY A 291 -26.30 -4.90 12.14
C GLY A 291 -25.00 -5.59 11.68
N SER A 292 -24.04 -5.71 12.61
CA SER A 292 -22.61 -6.06 12.40
C SER A 292 -22.33 -7.40 11.68
N THR A 293 -23.18 -8.41 11.84
CA THR A 293 -23.04 -9.72 11.16
C THR A 293 -23.25 -9.66 9.65
N ALA A 294 -23.97 -8.64 9.15
CA ALA A 294 -24.21 -8.46 7.72
C ALA A 294 -22.90 -8.13 6.99
N THR A 295 -21.99 -7.38 7.62
CA THR A 295 -20.78 -6.85 7.00
C THR A 295 -19.72 -7.90 6.71
N LYS A 296 -19.45 -8.77 7.69
CA LYS A 296 -18.56 -9.92 7.49
C LYS A 296 -19.04 -10.78 6.35
N CYS A 297 -20.35 -11.04 6.31
CA CYS A 297 -20.98 -11.78 5.23
C CYS A 297 -20.87 -11.04 3.88
N SER A 298 -20.89 -9.70 3.87
CA SER A 298 -20.70 -8.88 2.69
C SER A 298 -19.26 -8.88 2.18
N LEU A 299 -18.23 -8.66 3.02
CA LEU A 299 -16.83 -8.72 2.60
C LEU A 299 -16.41 -10.15 2.21
N GLU A 300 -16.88 -11.17 2.92
CA GLU A 300 -16.71 -12.57 2.52
C GLU A 300 -17.43 -12.89 1.22
N ARG A 301 -18.66 -12.38 1.00
CA ARG A 301 -19.34 -12.49 -0.30
C ARG A 301 -18.56 -11.81 -1.41
N LEU A 302 -18.09 -10.58 -1.19
CA LEU A 302 -17.32 -9.83 -2.18
C LEU A 302 -16.00 -10.52 -2.54
N SER A 303 -15.31 -11.13 -1.57
CA SER A 303 -14.12 -11.93 -1.87
C SER A 303 -14.44 -13.23 -2.64
N ARG A 304 -15.64 -13.81 -2.49
CA ARG A 304 -16.09 -15.03 -3.18
C ARG A 304 -16.66 -14.79 -4.57
N VAL A 305 -17.38 -13.69 -4.78
CA VAL A 305 -18.02 -13.34 -6.06
C VAL A 305 -17.04 -12.71 -7.05
N TRP A 306 -15.77 -12.62 -6.66
CA TRP A 306 -14.70 -12.07 -7.46
C TRP A 306 -14.59 -12.73 -8.86
N PRO A 307 -14.77 -11.97 -9.97
CA PRO A 307 -14.84 -12.53 -11.33
C PRO A 307 -13.60 -13.33 -11.74
N TYR A 308 -12.42 -12.91 -11.26
CA TYR A 308 -11.15 -13.47 -11.70
C TYR A 308 -10.68 -14.71 -10.94
N ASN A 309 -11.46 -15.21 -9.96
CA ASN A 309 -11.13 -16.48 -9.31
C ASN A 309 -11.29 -17.70 -10.24
N ARG A 310 -11.90 -17.54 -11.43
CA ARG A 310 -11.91 -18.56 -12.48
C ARG A 310 -10.68 -18.55 -13.41
N THR A 311 -9.70 -17.68 -13.17
CA THR A 311 -8.47 -17.63 -13.98
C THR A 311 -7.21 -17.67 -13.13
N ALA A 312 -6.99 -18.80 -12.45
CA ALA A 312 -5.63 -19.30 -12.18
C ALA A 312 -4.78 -19.47 -13.48
N SER A 313 -5.37 -19.22 -14.66
CA SER A 313 -4.74 -19.30 -15.97
C SER A 313 -3.84 -18.09 -16.34
N TRP A 314 -3.97 -16.93 -15.68
CA TRP A 314 -3.10 -15.77 -16.00
C TRP A 314 -1.67 -15.90 -15.43
N LEU A 315 -1.50 -16.46 -14.24
CA LEU A 315 -0.18 -16.80 -13.69
C LEU A 315 0.50 -17.92 -14.50
N MET A 316 -0.26 -18.88 -15.03
CA MET A 316 0.26 -19.92 -15.94
C MET A 316 0.66 -19.37 -17.31
N ARG A 317 0.02 -18.30 -17.82
CA ARG A 317 0.40 -17.67 -19.09
C ARG A 317 1.64 -16.79 -18.99
N LEU A 318 1.94 -16.20 -17.82
CA LEU A 318 3.22 -15.48 -17.63
C LEU A 318 4.43 -16.43 -17.47
N ILE A 319 4.21 -17.67 -16.98
CA ILE A 319 5.28 -18.67 -16.84
C ILE A 319 5.58 -19.38 -18.18
N PHE A 320 4.60 -19.48 -19.09
CA PHE A 320 4.82 -20.13 -20.41
C PHE A 320 5.31 -19.19 -21.52
N TYR A 321 5.15 -17.88 -21.41
CA TYR A 321 5.63 -16.94 -22.44
C TYR A 321 7.10 -16.52 -22.31
N SER A 322 7.81 -16.96 -21.26
CA SER A 322 9.26 -16.75 -21.09
C SER A 322 10.13 -17.94 -21.53
N THR A 323 9.53 -18.96 -22.14
CA THR A 323 10.25 -20.14 -22.70
C THR A 323 10.07 -20.35 -24.20
N LEU A 324 9.36 -19.46 -24.90
CA LEU A 324 9.23 -19.47 -26.35
C LEU A 324 9.28 -18.04 -26.92
N SER A 325 10.48 -17.49 -26.99
CA SER A 325 10.99 -16.57 -28.03
C SER A 325 12.50 -16.42 -27.85
#